data_AF-A0AAP1H9G2-F1
#
_entry.id   AF-A0AAP1H9G2-F1
#
_cell.length_a   1.000
_cell.length_b   1.000
_cell.length_c   1.000
_cell.angle_alpha   90.00
_cell.angle_beta   90.00
_cell.angle_gamma   90.00
#
_symmetry.space_group_name_H-M   'P 1'
#
loop_
_entity.id
_entity.type
_entity.pdbx_description
1 polymer ?
#
loop_
_entity_poly.entity_id
_entity_poly.type
_entity_poly.pdbx_seq_one_letter_code
_entity_poly.pdbx_strand_id
1 'polypeptide(L)'
;MKAYIHEAIEVEKAGLKVDVNKNIELNIPEELQKKFDEIPALKTAFEALTPGRQRAYTLYFSQAKQSKTRESRVEKYVQKILDGKGLKD
;
A
#
# COMPACT_ATOMS: atom_id res chain seq x y z
N MET A 1 -6.00 -16.11 -19.60
CA MET A 1 -6.15 -15.19 -18.44
C MET A 1 -4.80 -14.74 -17.94
N LYS A 2 -4.50 -13.44 -18.05
CA LYS A 2 -3.58 -12.65 -17.18
C LYS A 2 -3.55 -11.22 -17.74
N ALA A 3 -4.69 -10.55 -17.69
CA ALA A 3 -4.79 -9.12 -17.97
C ALA A 3 -4.30 -8.38 -16.72
N TYR A 4 -2.98 -8.24 -16.57
CA TYR A 4 -2.41 -7.28 -15.63
C TYR A 4 -2.55 -5.92 -16.28
N ILE A 5 -3.69 -5.30 -16.02
CA ILE A 5 -4.06 -3.97 -16.49
C ILE A 5 -2.97 -2.99 -16.01
N HIS A 6 -2.29 -2.41 -16.99
CA HIS A 6 -1.47 -1.22 -16.85
C HIS A 6 -2.38 -0.04 -16.47
N GLU A 7 -2.58 0.20 -15.18
CA GLU A 7 -3.04 1.50 -14.68
C GLU A 7 -1.90 2.15 -13.89
N ALA A 8 -0.89 2.59 -14.62
CA ALA A 8 0.00 3.65 -14.19
C ALA A 8 -0.54 4.95 -14.79
N ILE A 9 -1.61 5.48 -14.21
CA ILE A 9 -1.97 6.88 -14.43
C ILE A 9 -1.19 7.65 -13.36
N GLU A 10 -0.08 8.25 -13.80
CA GLU A 10 0.67 9.24 -13.07
C GLU A 10 -0.28 10.37 -12.66
N VAL A 11 -0.70 10.37 -11.39
CA VAL A 11 -1.30 11.57 -10.78
C VAL A 11 -0.18 12.35 -10.12
N GLU A 12 0.69 12.90 -10.96
CA GLU A 12 1.53 14.04 -10.60
C GLU A 12 0.84 15.28 -11.16
N LYS A 13 0.73 16.34 -10.35
CA LYS A 13 -0.03 17.58 -10.57
C LYS A 13 -1.51 17.54 -10.19
N ALA A 14 -1.77 17.40 -8.90
CA ALA A 14 -2.56 18.43 -8.22
C ALA A 14 -2.39 18.25 -6.72
N GLY A 15 -2.14 19.34 -6.00
CA GLY A 15 -2.45 19.44 -4.57
C GLY A 15 -3.97 19.39 -4.32
N LEU A 16 -4.66 18.45 -4.97
CA LEU A 16 -6.04 18.13 -4.72
C LEU A 16 -6.03 17.34 -3.42
N LYS A 17 -6.59 17.99 -2.40
CA LYS A 17 -7.22 17.37 -1.24
C LYS A 17 -8.14 16.26 -1.76
N VAL A 18 -7.58 15.09 -2.04
CA VAL A 18 -8.37 13.90 -2.30
C VAL A 18 -8.92 13.58 -0.92
N ASP A 19 -10.22 13.78 -0.75
CA ASP A 19 -10.98 13.13 0.31
C ASP A 19 -10.67 11.64 0.23
N VAL A 20 -9.62 11.19 0.92
CA VAL A 20 -9.17 9.78 0.98
C VAL A 20 -10.23 8.91 1.67
N ASN A 21 -11.28 9.55 2.19
CA ASN A 21 -12.51 8.95 2.66
C ASN A 21 -13.29 8.35 1.48
N LYS A 22 -13.01 7.07 1.19
CA LYS A 22 -13.99 5.96 1.23
C LYS A 22 -13.60 4.88 0.24
N ASN A 23 -13.43 3.66 0.76
CA ASN A 23 -13.69 2.43 0.02
C ASN A 23 -12.92 2.26 -1.29
N ILE A 24 -11.59 2.30 -1.23
CA ILE A 24 -10.93 1.21 -1.95
C ILE A 24 -11.09 0.02 -1.00
N GLU A 25 -11.93 -0.95 -1.37
CA GLU A 25 -11.99 -2.28 -0.74
C GLU A 25 -10.65 -2.99 -0.99
N LEU A 26 -9.56 -2.39 -0.51
CA LEU A 26 -8.27 -3.03 -0.38
C LEU A 26 -8.46 -4.05 0.72
N ASN A 27 -8.42 -5.31 0.34
CA ASN A 27 -8.36 -6.39 1.30
C ASN A 27 -6.97 -6.34 1.95
N ILE A 28 -6.84 -5.44 2.95
CA ILE A 28 -5.60 -5.20 3.69
C ILE A 28 -5.26 -6.49 4.43
N PRO A 29 -4.10 -7.10 4.16
CA PRO A 29 -3.71 -8.31 4.85
C PRO A 29 -3.51 -8.01 6.34
N GLU A 30 -3.89 -8.96 7.19
CA GLU A 30 -3.82 -8.83 8.65
C GLU A 30 -2.43 -8.40 9.13
N GLU A 31 -1.37 -8.87 8.48
CA GLU A 31 0.00 -8.52 8.84
C GLU A 31 0.33 -7.04 8.59
N LEU A 32 -0.26 -6.43 7.55
CA LEU A 32 -0.13 -4.99 7.30
C LEU A 32 -0.97 -4.18 8.30
N GLN A 33 -2.20 -4.64 8.58
CA GLN A 33 -3.06 -4.01 9.58
C GLN A 33 -2.39 -4.00 10.97
N LYS A 34 -1.82 -5.13 11.39
CA LYS A 34 -1.07 -5.23 12.65
C LYS A 34 0.07 -4.21 12.71
N LYS A 35 0.78 -4.00 11.60
CA LYS A 35 1.84 -2.98 11.53
C LYS A 35 1.33 -1.54 11.57
N PHE A 36 0.12 -1.29 11.08
CA PHE A 36 -0.55 0.01 11.26
C PHE A 36 -0.92 0.26 12.73
N ASP A 37 -1.36 -0.78 13.43
CA ASP A 37 -1.70 -0.69 14.85
C ASP A 37 -0.44 -0.51 15.72
N GLU A 38 0.67 -1.17 15.36
CA GLU A 38 1.98 -1.03 16.03
C GLU A 38 2.64 0.34 15.74
N ILE A 39 2.53 0.82 14.50
CA ILE A 39 3.20 2.04 14.01
C ILE A 39 2.16 2.96 13.36
N PRO A 40 1.49 3.83 14.14
CA PRO A 40 0.48 4.74 13.59
C PRO A 40 1.00 5.63 12.45
N ALA A 41 2.28 6.03 12.51
CA ALA A 41 2.94 6.80 11.46
C ALA A 41 2.99 6.04 10.11
N LEU A 42 3.10 4.71 10.14
CA LEU A 42 3.08 3.88 8.94
C LEU A 42 1.71 3.94 8.28
N LYS A 43 0.62 3.90 9.07
CA LYS A 43 -0.75 4.03 8.55
C LYS A 43 -0.95 5.38 7.87
N THR A 44 -0.56 6.47 8.54
CA THR A 44 -0.66 7.81 7.97
C THR A 44 0.17 7.96 6.69
N ALA A 45 1.40 7.43 6.67
CA ALA A 45 2.25 7.47 5.49
C ALA A 45 1.66 6.64 4.34
N PHE A 46 1.11 5.45 4.65
CA PHE A 46 0.43 4.59 3.67
C PHE A 46 -0.82 5.28 3.09
N GLU A 47 -1.66 5.87 3.94
CA GLU A 47 -2.87 6.60 3.51
C GLU A 47 -2.53 7.85 2.70
N ALA A 48 -1.35 8.45 2.93
CA ALA A 48 -0.83 9.57 2.14
C ALA A 48 -0.26 9.15 0.76
N LEU A 49 0.01 7.86 0.54
CA LEU A 49 0.39 7.36 -0.78
C LEU A 49 -0.78 7.52 -1.76
N THR A 50 -0.48 7.63 -3.06
CA THR A 50 -1.51 7.63 -4.09
C THR A 50 -2.29 6.30 -4.08
N PRO A 51 -3.60 6.30 -4.44
CA PRO A 51 -4.42 5.08 -4.52
C PRO A 51 -3.75 3.91 -5.28
N GLY A 52 -3.01 4.21 -6.36
CA GLY A 52 -2.27 3.22 -7.12
C GLY A 52 -1.11 2.58 -6.34
N ARG A 53 -0.36 3.39 -5.57
CA ARG A 53 0.72 2.89 -4.70
C ARG A 53 0.15 2.04 -3.55
N GLN A 54 -0.94 2.47 -2.92
CA GLN A 54 -1.63 1.69 -1.88
C GLN A 54 -2.08 0.33 -2.43
N ARG A 55 -2.77 0.33 -3.59
CA ARG A 55 -3.18 -0.89 -4.31
C ARG A 55 -2.00 -1.82 -4.60
N ALA A 56 -0.89 -1.29 -5.09
CA ALA A 56 0.29 -2.06 -5.43
C ALA A 56 0.89 -2.77 -4.20
N TYR A 57 1.01 -2.06 -3.07
CA TYR A 57 1.49 -2.64 -1.82
C TYR A 57 0.54 -3.73 -1.30
N THR A 58 -0.75 -3.43 -1.18
CA THR A 58 -1.75 -4.41 -0.71
C THR A 58 -1.73 -5.66 -1.58
N LEU A 59 -1.73 -5.52 -2.90
CA LEU A 59 -1.67 -6.65 -3.82
C LEU A 59 -0.37 -7.44 -3.65
N TYR A 60 0.78 -6.78 -3.56
CA TYR A 60 2.08 -7.44 -3.41
C TYR A 60 2.18 -8.25 -2.12
N PHE A 61 1.66 -7.71 -1.02
CA PHE A 61 1.63 -8.43 0.25
C PHE A 61 0.65 -9.60 0.18
N SER A 62 -0.59 -9.37 -0.27
CA SER A 62 -1.63 -10.41 -0.36
C SER A 62 -1.32 -11.53 -1.37
N GLN A 63 -0.38 -11.34 -2.31
CA GLN A 63 0.09 -12.40 -3.20
C GLN A 63 0.82 -13.55 -2.48
N ALA A 64 1.37 -13.32 -1.28
CA ALA A 64 2.02 -14.39 -0.52
C ALA A 64 0.99 -15.24 0.25
N LYS A 65 0.98 -16.55 -0.03
CA LYS A 65 0.06 -17.51 0.61
C LYS A 65 0.36 -17.72 2.10
N GLN A 66 1.65 -17.75 2.45
CA GLN A 66 2.10 -17.96 3.82
C GLN A 66 2.16 -16.65 4.60
N SER A 67 1.57 -16.63 5.80
CA SER A 67 1.53 -15.46 6.70
C SER A 67 2.92 -14.91 6.99
N LYS A 68 3.88 -15.76 7.36
CA LYS A 68 5.28 -15.37 7.61
C LYS A 68 5.94 -14.65 6.42
N THR A 69 5.56 -15.03 5.19
CA THR A 69 6.06 -14.37 3.97
C THR A 69 5.39 -13.02 3.74
N ARG A 70 4.11 -12.86 4.14
CA ARG A 70 3.45 -11.55 4.13
C ARG A 70 4.09 -10.62 5.16
N GLU A 71 4.28 -11.09 6.38
CA GLU A 71 4.91 -10.32 7.46
C GLU A 71 6.30 -9.82 7.07
N SER A 72 7.19 -10.72 6.60
CA SER A 72 8.53 -10.32 6.17
C SER A 72 8.54 -9.37 4.98
N ARG A 73 7.56 -9.46 4.06
CA ARG A 73 7.39 -8.45 3.00
C ARG A 73 6.95 -7.12 3.59
N VAL A 74 5.97 -7.09 4.48
CA VAL A 74 5.53 -5.84 5.11
C VAL A 74 6.70 -5.16 5.79
N GLU A 75 7.41 -5.89 6.68
CA GLU A 75 8.58 -5.38 7.41
C GLU A 75 9.63 -4.79 6.49
N LYS A 76 9.97 -5.49 5.41
CA LYS A 76 10.96 -5.02 4.42
C LYS A 76 10.58 -3.69 3.78
N TYR A 77 9.30 -3.39 3.64
CA TYR A 77 8.81 -2.20 2.95
C TYR A 77 8.28 -1.10 3.89
N VAL A 78 8.27 -1.32 5.21
CA VAL A 78 7.87 -0.31 6.22
C VAL A 78 8.59 1.01 5.97
N GLN A 79 9.92 0.98 5.87
CA GLN A 79 10.70 2.21 5.71
C GLN A 79 10.37 2.94 4.40
N LYS A 80 10.18 2.21 3.30
CA LYS A 80 9.79 2.81 2.01
C LYS A 80 8.44 3.52 2.10
N ILE A 81 7.47 2.89 2.77
CA ILE A 81 6.14 3.50 2.95
C ILE A 81 6.25 4.75 3.81
N LEU A 82 7.05 4.72 4.90
CA LEU A 82 7.32 5.89 5.73
C LEU A 82 7.99 7.02 4.95
N ASP A 83 8.87 6.68 4.00
CA ASP A 83 9.52 7.64 3.10
C ASP A 83 8.58 8.14 1.98
N GLY A 84 7.30 7.71 1.95
CA GLY A 84 6.34 8.06 0.90
C GLY A 84 6.62 7.42 -0.47
N LYS A 85 7.48 6.41 -0.51
CA LYS A 85 7.88 5.68 -1.73
C LYS A 85 6.90 4.55 -2.03
N GLY A 86 6.69 4.28 -3.31
CA GLY A 86 5.95 3.12 -3.79
C GLY A 86 6.84 1.87 -3.90
N LEU A 87 6.20 0.75 -4.23
CA LEU A 87 6.85 -0.57 -4.31
C LEU A 87 8.05 -0.60 -5.28
N LYS A 88 7.97 0.18 -6.38
CA LYS A 88 8.96 0.21 -7.47
C LYS A 88 9.84 1.46 -7.49
N ASP A 89 9.68 2.34 -6.51
CA ASP A 89 10.53 3.53 -6.32
C ASP A 89 11.83 3.20 -5.57
#